data_AF-A0AAJ2MD58-F1
#
_entry.id   AF-A0AAJ2MD58-F1
#
_cell.length_a   1.000
_cell.length_b   1.000
_cell.length_c   1.000
_cell.angle_alpha   90.00
_cell.angle_beta   90.00
_cell.angle_gamma   90.00
#
_symmetry.space_group_name_H-M   'P 1'
#
loop_
_entity.id
_entity.type
_entity.pdbx_description
1 polymer ?
#
loop_
_entity_poly.entity_id
_entity_poly.type
_entity_poly.pdbx_seq_one_letter_code
_entity_poly.pdbx_strand_id
1 'polypeptide(L)'
;MTDTWTDRDLPVLRAAVRIYDETGDPAQPNELARACGLDIDTVQRAVRALGREPFFEVEEDNGGGVSIMGPPTGHALRVAGQWPSPQTQLERLISALEAAADDESQPEEQRSRFRQVALALGGAASQIAIGALGGAGGNLLS
;
A
#
# COMPACT_ATOMS: atom_id res chain seq x y z
N MET A 1 11.55 -15.30 19.42
CA MET A 1 11.46 -15.49 17.96
C MET A 1 11.76 -14.15 17.33
N THR A 2 12.69 -14.11 16.37
CA THR A 2 12.95 -12.93 15.54
C THR A 2 11.69 -12.55 14.78
N ASP A 3 11.42 -11.26 14.60
CA ASP A 3 10.21 -10.79 13.91
C ASP A 3 10.41 -10.99 12.40
N THR A 4 10.01 -12.17 11.92
CA THR A 4 10.14 -12.58 10.51
C THR A 4 9.61 -11.52 9.54
N TRP A 5 8.52 -10.83 9.91
CA TRP A 5 7.95 -9.80 9.07
C TRP A 5 8.89 -8.59 9.00
N THR A 6 9.21 -8.01 10.14
CA THR A 6 10.02 -6.78 10.22
C THR A 6 11.45 -6.99 9.72
N ASP A 7 12.04 -8.14 10.02
CA ASP A 7 13.47 -8.41 9.80
C ASP A 7 13.76 -9.08 8.45
N ARG A 8 12.74 -9.64 7.76
CA ARG A 8 12.93 -10.36 6.49
C ARG A 8 11.93 -9.98 5.41
N ASP A 9 10.64 -10.16 5.65
CA ASP A 9 9.63 -10.09 4.58
C ASP A 9 9.34 -8.64 4.15
N LEU A 10 9.21 -7.72 5.10
CA LEU A 10 8.96 -6.31 4.82
C LEU A 10 10.13 -5.61 4.09
N PRO A 11 11.41 -5.81 4.48
CA PRO A 11 12.55 -5.31 3.71
C PRO A 11 12.54 -5.79 2.24
N VAL A 12 12.23 -7.08 2.01
CA VAL A 12 12.15 -7.64 0.65
C VAL A 12 10.99 -7.04 -0.14
N LEU A 13 9.81 -6.88 0.45
CA LEU A 13 8.67 -6.22 -0.18
C LEU A 13 9.01 -4.77 -0.58
N ARG A 14 9.63 -4.01 0.33
CA ARG A 14 10.05 -2.63 0.06
C ARG A 14 11.09 -2.55 -1.05
N ALA A 15 12.05 -3.48 -1.07
CA ALA A 15 13.05 -3.55 -2.13
C ALA A 15 12.41 -3.87 -3.48
N ALA A 16 11.49 -4.83 -3.55
CA ALA A 16 10.78 -5.19 -4.78
C ALA A 16 9.97 -4.00 -5.33
N VAL A 17 9.22 -3.32 -4.46
CA VAL A 17 8.47 -2.11 -4.80
C VAL A 17 9.38 -1.01 -5.32
N ARG A 18 10.48 -0.71 -4.61
CA ARG A 18 11.45 0.32 -5.02
C ARG A 18 12.10 0.00 -6.36
N ILE A 19 12.56 -1.23 -6.56
CA ILE A 19 13.21 -1.65 -7.82
C ILE A 19 12.24 -1.47 -8.98
N TYR A 20 10.99 -1.92 -8.83
CA TYR A 20 9.99 -1.76 -9.88
C TYR A 20 9.70 -0.28 -10.20
N ASP A 21 9.64 0.59 -9.19
CA ASP A 21 9.46 2.03 -9.38
C ASP A 21 10.63 2.67 -10.14
N GLU A 22 11.85 2.20 -9.88
CA GLU A 22 13.08 2.71 -10.52
C GLU A 22 13.29 2.18 -11.94
N THR A 23 12.90 0.93 -12.23
CA THR A 23 13.25 0.25 -13.49
C THR A 23 12.05 -0.03 -14.41
N GLY A 24 10.84 -0.13 -13.85
CA GLY A 24 9.65 -0.63 -14.54
C GLY A 24 9.58 -2.16 -14.65
N ASP A 25 10.57 -2.88 -14.13
CA ASP A 25 10.72 -4.34 -14.28
C ASP A 25 10.61 -5.07 -12.92
N PRO A 26 10.05 -6.29 -12.87
CA PRO A 26 10.02 -7.11 -11.66
C PRO A 26 11.42 -7.42 -11.12
N ALA A 27 11.61 -7.20 -9.82
CA ALA A 27 12.88 -7.41 -9.14
C ALA A 27 13.30 -8.89 -9.15
N GLN A 28 14.53 -9.14 -9.59
CA GLN A 28 15.07 -10.50 -9.60
C GLN A 28 15.55 -10.92 -8.21
N PRO A 29 15.51 -12.22 -7.85
CA PRO A 29 15.93 -12.69 -6.53
C PRO A 29 17.35 -12.25 -6.11
N ASN A 30 18.31 -12.23 -7.05
CA ASN A 30 19.68 -11.76 -6.79
C ASN A 30 19.78 -10.24 -6.58
N GLU A 31 18.88 -9.45 -7.17
CA GLU A 31 18.80 -8.01 -6.93
C GLU A 31 18.23 -7.74 -5.55
N LEU A 32 17.18 -8.47 -5.16
CA LEU A 32 16.59 -8.40 -3.82
C LEU A 32 17.59 -8.78 -2.73
N ALA A 33 18.36 -9.86 -2.94
CA ALA A 33 19.41 -10.29 -2.01
C ALA A 33 20.45 -9.19 -1.77
N ARG A 34 20.95 -8.59 -2.85
CA ARG A 34 21.89 -7.46 -2.77
C ARG A 34 21.27 -6.23 -2.11
N ALA A 35 20.05 -5.88 -2.49
CA ALA A 35 19.34 -4.71 -1.97
C ALA A 35 19.02 -4.81 -0.48
N CYS A 36 18.77 -6.02 0.02
CA CYS A 36 18.42 -6.26 1.42
C CYS A 36 19.61 -6.69 2.30
N GLY A 37 20.76 -7.02 1.70
CA GLY A 37 21.89 -7.60 2.43
C GLY A 37 21.59 -9.00 2.98
N LEU A 38 20.73 -9.76 2.29
CA LEU A 38 20.29 -11.10 2.68
C LEU A 38 20.90 -12.15 1.75
N ASP A 39 21.05 -13.38 2.24
CA ASP A 39 21.37 -14.51 1.38
C ASP A 39 20.19 -14.90 0.47
N ILE A 40 20.49 -15.55 -0.65
CA ILE A 40 19.50 -15.88 -1.66
C ILE A 40 18.41 -16.82 -1.13
N ASP A 41 18.74 -17.77 -0.24
CA ASP A 41 17.75 -18.69 0.33
C ASP A 41 16.78 -17.97 1.25
N THR A 42 17.27 -16.98 2.01
CA THR A 42 16.43 -16.10 2.83
C THR A 42 15.48 -15.27 1.99
N VAL A 43 15.94 -14.71 0.86
CA VAL A 43 15.06 -14.00 -0.09
C VAL A 43 14.04 -14.94 -0.71
N GLN A 44 14.44 -16.14 -1.13
CA GLN A 44 13.54 -17.13 -1.70
C GLN A 44 12.42 -17.52 -0.73
N ARG A 45 12.74 -17.66 0.58
CA ARG A 45 11.72 -17.86 1.63
C ARG A 45 10.79 -16.65 1.78
N ALA A 46 11.33 -15.43 1.70
CA ALA A 46 10.56 -14.20 1.80
C ALA A 46 9.60 -14.03 0.63
N VAL A 47 10.08 -14.18 -0.61
CA VAL A 47 9.26 -14.07 -1.83
C VAL A 47 8.13 -15.11 -1.81
N ARG A 48 8.42 -16.35 -1.41
CA ARG A 48 7.39 -17.40 -1.25
C ARG A 48 6.35 -17.04 -0.18
N ALA A 49 6.77 -16.42 0.92
CA ALA A 49 5.85 -15.97 1.96
C ALA A 49 4.97 -14.81 1.47
N LEU A 50 5.57 -13.83 0.79
CA LEU A 50 4.88 -12.67 0.24
C LEU A 50 3.89 -13.05 -0.87
N GLY A 51 4.20 -14.07 -1.69
CA GLY A 51 3.30 -14.60 -2.71
C GLY A 51 2.02 -15.26 -2.19
N ARG A 52 1.85 -15.38 -0.86
CA ARG A 52 0.58 -15.83 -0.24
C ARG A 52 -0.45 -14.72 -0.15
N GLU A 53 -0.01 -13.47 -0.27
CA GLU A 53 -0.85 -12.28 -0.30
C GLU A 53 -0.79 -11.66 -1.71
N PRO A 54 -1.78 -10.86 -2.12
CA PRO A 54 -1.81 -10.26 -3.45
C PRO A 54 -0.89 -9.04 -3.54
N PHE A 55 0.40 -9.20 -3.20
CA PHE A 55 1.41 -8.15 -3.34
C PHE A 55 1.96 -8.09 -4.76
N PHE A 56 2.14 -9.24 -5.39
CA PHE A 56 2.64 -9.40 -6.74
C PHE A 56 2.34 -10.83 -7.22
N GLU A 57 2.41 -11.05 -8.53
CA GLU A 57 2.37 -12.39 -9.10
C GLU A 57 3.71 -13.09 -8.88
N VAL A 58 3.65 -14.35 -8.46
CA VAL A 58 4.81 -15.17 -8.12
C VAL A 58 4.73 -16.50 -8.86
N GLU A 59 5.83 -16.92 -9.46
CA GLU A 59 5.96 -18.22 -10.14
C GLU A 59 7.11 -19.02 -9.54
N GLU A 60 6.90 -20.33 -9.39
CA GLU A 60 7.96 -21.27 -9.02
C GLU A 60 8.64 -21.81 -10.29
N ASP A 61 9.97 -21.82 -10.32
CA ASP A 61 10.74 -22.40 -11.41
C ASP A 61 10.93 -23.92 -11.25
N ASN A 62 11.40 -24.58 -12.31
CA ASN A 62 11.64 -26.02 -12.32
C ASN A 62 12.73 -26.48 -11.33
N GLY A 63 13.53 -25.56 -10.78
CA GLY A 63 14.55 -25.80 -9.76
C GLY A 63 14.06 -25.57 -8.32
N GLY A 64 12.79 -25.20 -8.12
CA GLY A 64 12.20 -24.89 -6.81
C GLY A 64 12.48 -23.46 -6.32
N GLY A 65 13.10 -22.63 -7.16
CA GLY A 65 13.22 -21.19 -6.95
C GLY A 65 11.89 -20.49 -7.22
N VAL A 66 11.78 -19.26 -6.75
CA VAL A 66 10.57 -18.45 -6.81
C VAL A 66 10.94 -17.06 -7.32
N SER A 67 10.17 -16.57 -8.29
CA SER A 67 10.39 -15.28 -8.94
C SER A 67 9.13 -14.42 -8.95
N ILE A 68 9.33 -13.11 -8.85
CA ILE A 68 8.26 -12.11 -9.01
C ILE A 68 8.05 -11.89 -10.51
N MET A 69 6.81 -12.04 -10.99
CA MET A 69 6.48 -12.00 -12.42
C MET A 69 5.68 -10.75 -12.83
N GLY A 70 5.11 -10.03 -11.87
CA GLY A 70 4.22 -8.90 -12.13
C GLY A 70 4.58 -7.61 -11.37
N PRO A 71 3.92 -6.50 -11.71
CA PRO A 71 4.06 -5.25 -10.97
C PRO A 71 3.58 -5.39 -9.53
N PRO A 72 4.12 -4.60 -8.58
CA PRO A 72 3.55 -4.49 -7.25
C PRO A 72 2.11 -3.97 -7.32
N THR A 73 1.20 -4.61 -6.57
CA THR A 73 -0.18 -4.14 -6.47
C THR A 73 -0.28 -2.88 -5.61
N GLY A 74 -1.41 -2.18 -5.67
CA GLY A 74 -1.69 -1.06 -4.74
C GLY A 74 -1.63 -1.48 -3.26
N HIS A 75 -1.88 -2.76 -2.95
CA HIS A 75 -1.68 -3.28 -1.60
C HIS A 75 -0.19 -3.32 -1.22
N ALA A 76 0.68 -3.80 -2.12
CA ALA A 76 2.12 -3.79 -1.92
C ALA A 76 2.67 -2.37 -1.71
N LEU A 77 2.24 -1.40 -2.52
CA LEU A 77 2.66 -0.01 -2.41
C LEU A 77 2.32 0.61 -1.05
N ARG A 78 1.14 0.30 -0.51
CA ARG A 78 0.71 0.77 0.82
C ARG A 78 1.49 0.10 1.95
N VAL A 79 1.66 -1.22 1.90
CA VAL A 79 2.39 -1.96 2.95
C VAL A 79 3.88 -1.62 2.94
N ALA A 80 4.46 -1.41 1.76
CA ALA A 80 5.83 -0.91 1.62
C ALA A 80 6.00 0.53 2.15
N GLY A 81 4.91 1.30 2.24
CA GLY A 81 4.88 2.68 2.70
C GLY A 81 5.09 3.73 1.59
N GLN A 82 5.04 3.33 0.33
CA GLN A 82 5.14 4.25 -0.81
C GLN A 82 3.81 4.99 -1.06
N TRP A 83 2.67 4.32 -0.83
CA TRP A 83 1.34 4.93 -0.89
C TRP A 83 0.77 5.13 0.51
N PRO A 84 0.01 6.22 0.75
CA PRO A 84 -0.64 6.43 2.03
C PRO A 84 -1.69 5.36 2.31
N SER A 85 -1.86 5.01 3.60
CA SER A 85 -2.97 4.15 4.02
C SER A 85 -4.32 4.82 3.74
N PRO A 86 -5.41 4.05 3.55
CA PRO A 86 -6.74 4.62 3.41
C PRO A 86 -7.16 5.50 4.60
N GLN A 87 -6.69 5.14 5.80
CA GLN A 87 -6.92 5.91 7.03
C GLN A 87 -6.22 7.27 6.95
N THR A 88 -4.93 7.27 6.60
CA THR A 88 -4.17 8.52 6.41
C THR A 88 -4.75 9.39 5.29
N GLN A 89 -5.30 8.78 4.24
CA GLN A 89 -6.00 9.53 3.19
C GLN A 89 -7.33 10.13 3.69
N LEU A 90 -8.09 9.37 4.47
CA LEU A 90 -9.33 9.86 5.08
C LEU A 90 -9.06 11.02 6.03
N GLU A 91 -8.04 10.91 6.89
CA GLU A 91 -7.60 11.96 7.80
C GLU A 91 -7.23 13.24 7.03
N ARG A 92 -6.42 13.12 5.97
CA ARG A 92 -6.06 14.27 5.11
C ARG A 92 -7.29 14.91 4.46
N LEU A 93 -8.26 14.12 4.02
CA LEU A 93 -9.50 14.62 3.44
C LEU A 93 -10.34 15.38 4.48
N ILE A 94 -10.49 14.83 5.68
CA ILE A 94 -11.20 15.49 6.77
C ILE A 94 -10.53 16.81 7.12
N SER A 95 -9.21 16.83 7.29
CA SER A 95 -8.46 18.06 7.58
C SER A 95 -8.60 19.12 6.47
N ALA A 96 -8.64 18.71 5.20
CA ALA A 96 -8.86 19.65 4.09
C ALA A 96 -10.28 20.25 4.12
N LEU A 97 -11.30 19.46 4.48
CA LEU A 97 -12.67 19.93 4.65
C LEU A 97 -12.80 20.89 5.85
N GLU A 98 -12.13 20.60 6.96
CA GLU A 98 -12.08 21.49 8.13
C GLU A 98 -11.39 22.82 7.78
N ALA A 99 -10.27 22.79 7.05
CA ALA A 99 -9.61 24.00 6.59
C ALA A 99 -10.52 24.84 5.67
N ALA A 100 -11.24 24.21 4.74
CA ALA A 100 -12.20 24.89 3.87
C ALA A 100 -13.42 25.42 4.63
N ALA A 101 -13.83 24.74 5.70
CA ALA A 101 -14.86 25.23 6.61
C ALA A 101 -14.43 26.46 7.39
N ASP A 102 -13.14 26.59 7.71
CA ASP A 102 -12.62 27.72 8.48
C ASP A 102 -12.27 28.93 7.61
N ASP A 103 -12.16 28.76 6.29
CA ASP A 103 -11.92 29.84 5.33
C ASP A 103 -13.05 30.89 5.31
N GLU A 104 -12.80 32.04 5.96
CA GLU A 104 -13.73 33.17 6.07
C GLU A 104 -14.01 33.87 4.73
N SER A 105 -13.21 33.62 3.68
CA SER A 105 -13.47 34.15 2.34
C SER A 105 -14.63 33.44 1.63
N GLN A 106 -15.02 32.26 2.12
CA GLN A 106 -16.12 31.47 1.57
C GLN A 106 -17.47 31.87 2.19
N PRO A 107 -18.57 31.79 1.43
CA PRO A 107 -19.93 31.90 1.96
C PRO A 107 -20.19 30.93 3.12
N GLU A 108 -20.88 31.40 4.17
CA GLU A 108 -21.15 30.60 5.38
C GLU A 108 -21.89 29.29 5.09
N GLU A 109 -22.79 29.28 4.10
CA GLU A 109 -23.48 28.06 3.68
C GLU A 109 -22.51 26.98 3.18
N GLN A 110 -21.47 27.37 2.43
CA GLN A 110 -20.44 26.45 1.95
C GLN A 110 -19.56 25.95 3.11
N ARG A 111 -19.14 26.86 3.99
CA ARG A 111 -18.38 26.53 5.21
C ARG A 111 -19.13 25.52 6.08
N SER A 112 -20.42 25.75 6.31
CA SER A 112 -21.29 24.85 7.07
C SER A 112 -21.38 23.46 6.43
N ARG A 113 -21.50 23.38 5.09
CA ARG A 113 -21.49 22.09 4.37
C ARG A 113 -20.18 21.34 4.57
N PHE A 114 -19.02 22.02 4.46
CA PHE A 114 -17.74 21.37 4.68
C PHE A 114 -17.60 20.81 6.10
N ARG A 115 -18.05 21.55 7.14
CA ARG A 115 -18.08 21.03 8.53
C ARG A 115 -18.94 19.78 8.67
N GLN A 116 -20.13 19.78 8.07
CA GLN A 116 -21.05 18.65 8.14
C GLN A 116 -20.45 17.39 7.47
N VAL A 117 -19.80 17.56 6.31
CA VAL A 117 -19.14 16.44 5.63
C VAL A 117 -17.94 15.93 6.43
N ALA A 118 -17.11 16.82 6.98
CA ALA A 118 -15.98 16.44 7.83
C ALA A 118 -16.44 15.61 9.05
N LEU A 119 -17.49 16.09 9.76
CA LEU A 119 -18.08 15.38 10.90
C LEU A 119 -18.63 14.00 10.52
N ALA A 120 -19.30 13.89 9.38
CA ALA A 120 -19.84 12.63 8.91
C ALA A 120 -18.72 11.62 8.59
N LEU A 121 -17.66 12.07 7.89
CA LEU A 121 -16.49 11.25 7.53
C LEU A 121 -15.65 10.84 8.74
N GLY A 122 -15.50 11.72 9.74
CA GLY A 122 -14.83 11.39 11.01
C GLY A 122 -15.64 10.48 11.93
N GLY A 123 -16.95 10.36 11.69
CA GLY A 123 -17.87 9.53 12.47
C GLY A 123 -18.41 8.33 11.71
N ALA A 124 -19.72 8.32 11.52
CA ALA A 124 -20.48 7.17 11.04
C ALA A 124 -20.12 6.71 9.61
N ALA A 125 -19.57 7.60 8.76
CA ALA A 125 -19.21 7.26 7.38
C ALA A 125 -17.75 6.79 7.20
N SER A 126 -16.93 6.80 8.25
CA SER A 126 -15.49 6.49 8.19
C SER A 126 -15.17 5.15 7.54
N GLN A 127 -15.86 4.08 7.92
CA GLN A 127 -15.60 2.72 7.40
C GLN A 127 -15.93 2.59 5.91
N ILE A 128 -16.99 3.26 5.45
CA ILE A 128 -17.36 3.28 4.03
C ILE A 128 -16.29 4.04 3.23
N ALA A 129 -15.85 5.18 3.73
CA ALA A 129 -14.81 5.98 3.10
C ALA A 129 -13.46 5.23 3.05
N ILE A 130 -13.07 4.53 4.13
CA ILE A 130 -11.86 3.68 4.16
C ILE A 130 -11.95 2.57 3.11
N GLY A 131 -13.11 1.91 2.97
CA GLY A 131 -13.32 0.90 1.93
C GLY A 131 -13.14 1.45 0.52
N ALA A 132 -13.73 2.62 0.24
CA ALA A 132 -13.59 3.29 -1.05
C ALA A 132 -12.14 3.75 -1.33
N LEU A 133 -11.44 4.27 -0.32
CA LEU A 133 -10.05 4.74 -0.43
C LEU A 133 -9.02 3.60 -0.49
N GLY A 134 -9.38 2.40 -0.01
CA GLY A 134 -8.55 1.20 -0.11
C GLY A 134 -8.66 0.47 -1.45
N GLY A 135 -9.80 0.60 -2.14
CA GLY A 135 -10.13 -0.12 -3.37
C GLY A 135 -9.61 0.54 -4.64
N ALA A 136 -8.30 0.45 -4.91
CA ALA A 136 -7.78 0.54 -6.27
C ALA A 136 -7.65 -0.88 -6.84
N GLY A 137 -8.78 -1.41 -7.29
CA GLY A 137 -8.98 -2.78 -7.76
C GLY A 137 -10.47 -3.04 -7.86
N GLY A 138 -11.09 -2.50 -8.92
CA GLY A 138 -12.52 -2.56 -9.12
C GLY A 138 -13.03 -4.00 -9.14
N ASN A 139 -13.81 -4.36 -8.13
CA ASN A 139 -14.94 -5.25 -8.28
C ASN A 139 -15.90 -5.02 -7.10
N LEU A 140 -16.72 -3.97 -7.25
CA LEU A 140 -17.97 -3.84 -6.48
C LEU A 140 -19.19 -4.30 -7.29
N LEU A 141 -19.00 -4.82 -8.52
CA LEU A 141 -20.05 -5.40 -9.34
C LEU A 141 -19.48 -6.52 -10.23
N SER A 142 -19.56 -7.76 -9.77
CA SER A 142 -19.86 -8.92 -10.63
C SER A 142 -20.53 -10.02 -9.83
#